data_AF-A0A6J5DMT1-F1
#
_entry.id   AF-A0A6J5DMT1-F1
#
_cell.length_a   1.000
_cell.length_b   1.000
_cell.length_c   1.000
_cell.angle_alpha   90.00
_cell.angle_beta   90.00
_cell.angle_gamma   90.00
#
_symmetry.space_group_name_H-M   'P 1'
#
loop_
_entity.id
_entity.type
_entity.pdbx_description
1 polymer ?
#
loop_
_entity_poly.entity_id
_entity_poly.type
_entity_poly.pdbx_seq_one_letter_code
_entity_poly.pdbx_strand_id
1 'polypeptide(L)'
;MLKILSADLWDIVGKKAVKARRRRAAIAYVTEPRFLPLGAGDVLVVDASDASIAAGRTSAEVLAGYLAAGAALFNVPNLHAKVLVLDDCTVIGSANASLRSSHYYVEASVISDRPELIGQAEQLIGSLAASGDVIDSEFIARIRKIPVVISPDSPSIRAGSHPKVQMSEPKCWLISTREDARYPGAIDAVENAMDEVQKRIGPDAGIVSWFWWGGNAPFPSTARVGDVVVQCSRPRNKMSSSRGVLVYRHGRIESIFQEPGQTVKTFHCVRPHDWEQTAVKWVDFARLAKRAGIARKLTYASNIRLTEKQSGALFEIWPT
;
A
#
# COMPACT_ATOMS: atom_id res chain seq x y z
N MET A 1 6.45 7.74 0.41
CA MET A 1 5.23 7.15 0.95
C MET A 1 4.70 6.19 -0.09
N LEU A 2 4.50 4.93 0.28
CA LEU A 2 3.75 3.96 -0.52
C LEU A 2 2.90 3.13 0.42
N LYS A 3 1.57 3.32 0.38
CA LYS A 3 0.67 2.76 1.40
C LYS A 3 -0.69 2.38 0.82
N ILE A 4 -1.28 1.31 1.37
CA ILE A 4 -2.68 0.96 1.15
C ILE A 4 -3.56 1.74 2.13
N LEU A 5 -4.57 2.43 1.61
CA LEU A 5 -5.65 3.11 2.33
C LEU A 5 -6.93 2.29 2.21
N SER A 6 -7.74 2.29 3.28
CA SER A 6 -9.06 1.65 3.29
C SER A 6 -10.05 2.47 4.10
N ALA A 7 -10.27 2.15 5.38
CA ALA A 7 -11.29 2.81 6.21
C ALA A 7 -11.14 4.35 6.34
N ASP A 8 -9.93 4.87 6.17
CA ASP A 8 -9.56 6.30 6.27
C ASP A 8 -9.28 6.95 4.91
N LEU A 9 -9.61 6.28 3.80
CA LEU A 9 -9.28 6.72 2.44
C LEU A 9 -9.77 8.14 2.16
N TRP A 10 -11.09 8.39 2.24
CA TRP A 10 -11.63 9.72 1.90
C TRP A 10 -11.26 10.80 2.93
N ASP A 11 -10.98 10.43 4.18
CA ASP A 11 -10.45 11.36 5.17
C ASP A 11 -9.05 11.86 4.79
N ILE A 12 -8.19 10.97 4.29
CA ILE A 12 -6.83 11.31 3.85
C ILE A 12 -6.87 12.01 2.50
N VAL A 13 -7.56 11.42 1.53
CA VAL A 13 -7.64 11.90 0.15
C VAL A 13 -8.36 13.24 0.10
N GLY A 14 -9.49 13.40 0.79
CA GLY A 14 -10.23 14.66 0.83
C GLY A 14 -9.42 15.81 1.43
N LYS A 15 -8.70 15.56 2.55
CA LYS A 15 -7.80 16.57 3.15
C LYS A 15 -6.67 16.98 2.20
N LYS A 16 -6.10 16.04 1.45
CA LYS A 16 -5.09 16.32 0.43
C LYS A 16 -5.70 17.07 -0.75
N ALA A 17 -6.85 16.64 -1.24
CA ALA A 17 -7.53 17.25 -2.37
C ALA A 17 -7.86 18.71 -2.08
N VAL A 18 -8.40 19.06 -0.90
CA VAL A 18 -8.68 20.46 -0.55
C VAL A 18 -7.41 21.34 -0.57
N LYS A 19 -6.27 20.80 -0.16
CA LYS A 19 -4.99 21.53 -0.11
C LYS A 19 -4.24 21.58 -1.43
N ALA A 20 -4.59 20.71 -2.37
CA ALA A 20 -3.87 20.59 -3.63
C ALA A 20 -3.97 21.88 -4.45
N ARG A 21 -2.89 22.26 -5.13
CA ARG A 21 -2.90 23.37 -6.10
C ARG A 21 -3.41 22.92 -7.45
N ARG A 22 -3.15 21.65 -7.80
CA ARG A 22 -3.59 21.01 -9.03
C ARG A 22 -4.15 19.63 -8.73
N ARG A 23 -5.32 19.36 -9.31
CA ARG A 23 -6.03 18.09 -9.22
C ARG A 23 -6.28 17.57 -10.61
N ARG A 24 -5.88 16.34 -10.87
CA ARG A 24 -6.17 15.64 -12.12
C ARG A 24 -6.74 14.29 -11.80
N ALA A 25 -7.88 13.96 -12.36
CA ALA A 25 -8.59 12.74 -12.01
C ALA A 25 -9.12 12.03 -13.26
N ALA A 26 -9.00 10.71 -13.26
CA ALA A 26 -9.79 9.81 -14.10
C ALA A 26 -10.60 8.90 -13.16
N ILE A 27 -11.84 9.29 -12.89
CA ILE A 27 -12.73 8.59 -11.96
C ILE A 27 -14.00 8.26 -12.72
N ALA A 28 -14.32 6.98 -12.80
CA ALA A 28 -15.48 6.44 -13.49
C ALA A 28 -16.77 7.21 -13.13
N TYR A 29 -17.03 7.35 -11.82
CA TYR A 29 -18.32 7.82 -11.30
C TYR A 29 -18.11 8.94 -10.28
N VAL A 30 -18.85 10.04 -10.45
CA VAL A 30 -18.77 11.21 -9.56
C VAL A 30 -20.16 11.71 -9.21
N THR A 31 -20.49 11.69 -7.91
CA THR A 31 -21.78 12.19 -7.38
C THR A 31 -21.64 13.11 -6.19
N GLU A 32 -20.45 13.23 -5.59
CA GLU A 32 -20.22 14.03 -4.39
C GLU A 32 -18.99 14.93 -4.55
N PRO A 33 -19.18 16.26 -4.67
CA PRO A 33 -18.09 17.18 -4.96
C PRO A 33 -17.12 17.40 -3.80
N ARG A 34 -17.53 17.14 -2.55
CA ARG A 34 -16.68 17.36 -1.38
C ARG A 34 -15.43 16.48 -1.35
N PHE A 35 -15.48 15.32 -1.99
CA PHE A 35 -14.36 14.38 -2.05
C PHE A 35 -13.28 14.78 -3.06
N LEU A 36 -13.67 15.54 -4.08
CA LEU A 36 -12.78 16.00 -5.13
C LEU A 36 -13.21 17.41 -5.60
N PRO A 37 -12.94 18.46 -4.82
CA PRO A 37 -13.30 19.82 -5.22
C PRO A 37 -12.43 20.27 -6.39
N LEU A 38 -13.00 20.47 -7.58
CA LEU A 38 -12.28 20.90 -8.77
C LEU A 38 -12.61 22.35 -9.15
N GLY A 39 -11.61 23.06 -9.67
CA GLY A 39 -11.77 24.40 -10.22
C GLY A 39 -10.80 24.70 -11.36
N ALA A 40 -10.55 25.99 -11.59
CA ALA A 40 -9.66 26.46 -12.64
C ALA A 40 -8.27 25.79 -12.59
N GLY A 41 -7.87 25.19 -13.71
CA GLY A 41 -6.58 24.49 -13.86
C GLY A 41 -6.63 23.00 -13.47
N ASP A 42 -7.72 22.52 -12.89
CA ASP A 42 -7.95 21.12 -12.60
C ASP A 42 -8.56 20.36 -13.80
N VAL A 43 -8.40 19.04 -13.82
CA VAL A 43 -8.89 18.16 -14.89
C VAL A 43 -9.69 16.99 -14.33
N LEU A 44 -10.84 16.70 -14.93
CA LEU A 44 -11.59 15.46 -14.68
C LEU A 44 -11.91 14.75 -15.99
N VAL A 45 -11.55 13.48 -16.04
CA VAL A 45 -12.07 12.49 -16.99
C VAL A 45 -13.04 11.58 -16.26
N VAL A 46 -14.25 11.43 -16.79
CA VAL A 46 -15.36 10.72 -16.16
C VAL A 46 -16.18 9.97 -17.20
N ASP A 47 -16.90 8.92 -16.78
CA ASP A 47 -17.97 8.37 -17.60
C ASP A 47 -19.24 9.23 -17.39
N ALA A 48 -19.50 10.12 -18.33
CA ALA A 48 -20.71 10.94 -18.41
C ALA A 48 -21.62 10.50 -19.57
N SER A 49 -21.53 9.22 -19.98
CA SER A 49 -22.47 8.63 -20.93
C SER A 49 -23.90 8.68 -20.41
N ASP A 50 -24.86 8.69 -21.33
CA ASP A 50 -26.28 8.78 -21.00
C ASP A 50 -26.73 7.66 -20.06
N ALA A 51 -26.17 6.45 -20.24
CA ALA A 51 -26.42 5.33 -19.34
C ALA A 51 -25.92 5.60 -17.91
N SER A 52 -24.73 6.18 -17.76
CA SER A 52 -24.16 6.52 -16.46
C SER A 52 -24.88 7.69 -15.77
N ILE A 53 -25.36 8.68 -16.55
CA ILE A 53 -26.22 9.77 -16.04
C ILE A 53 -27.58 9.24 -15.63
N ALA A 54 -28.26 8.49 -16.50
CA ALA A 54 -29.60 7.94 -16.25
C ALA A 54 -29.61 7.01 -15.02
N ALA A 55 -28.54 6.24 -14.82
CA ALA A 55 -28.38 5.36 -13.65
C ALA A 55 -27.95 6.10 -12.37
N GLY A 56 -27.73 7.42 -12.42
CA GLY A 56 -27.30 8.22 -11.26
C GLY A 56 -25.88 7.90 -10.78
N ARG A 57 -25.03 7.31 -11.63
CA ARG A 57 -23.62 7.01 -11.30
C ARG A 57 -22.75 8.25 -11.41
N THR A 58 -23.07 9.13 -12.34
CA THR A 58 -22.44 10.44 -12.51
C THR A 58 -23.50 11.52 -12.44
N SER A 59 -23.28 12.56 -11.64
CA SER A 59 -24.25 13.64 -11.44
C SER A 59 -23.99 14.80 -12.40
N ALA A 60 -24.97 15.09 -13.27
CA ALA A 60 -24.93 16.23 -14.17
C ALA A 60 -24.75 17.57 -13.41
N GLU A 61 -25.35 17.70 -12.22
CA GLU A 61 -25.22 18.90 -11.40
C GLU A 61 -23.82 19.09 -10.82
N VAL A 62 -23.15 17.98 -10.45
CA VAL A 62 -21.76 18.05 -9.97
C VAL A 62 -20.83 18.45 -11.10
N LEU A 63 -21.00 17.89 -12.29
CA LEU A 63 -20.23 18.27 -13.47
C LEU A 63 -20.47 19.74 -13.86
N ALA A 64 -21.72 20.21 -13.81
CA ALA A 64 -22.05 21.60 -14.05
C ALA A 64 -21.35 22.55 -13.05
N GLY A 65 -21.30 22.15 -11.77
CA GLY A 65 -20.58 22.89 -10.73
C GLY A 65 -19.08 22.98 -11.00
N TYR A 66 -18.43 21.89 -11.40
CA TYR A 66 -17.01 21.90 -11.75
C TYR A 66 -16.72 22.74 -13.01
N LEU A 67 -17.59 22.65 -14.03
CA LEU A 67 -17.46 23.45 -15.25
C LEU A 67 -17.56 24.94 -14.92
N ALA A 68 -18.54 25.33 -14.11
CA ALA A 68 -18.72 26.70 -13.65
C ALA A 68 -17.53 27.20 -12.81
N ALA A 69 -16.85 26.31 -12.08
CA ALA A 69 -15.63 26.61 -11.35
C ALA A 69 -14.37 26.67 -12.23
N GLY A 70 -14.48 26.39 -13.53
CA GLY A 70 -13.40 26.48 -14.52
C GLY A 70 -12.57 25.21 -14.71
N ALA A 71 -13.02 24.06 -14.19
CA ALA A 71 -12.34 22.79 -14.41
C ALA A 71 -12.48 22.33 -15.88
N ALA A 72 -11.45 21.67 -16.40
CA ALA A 72 -11.51 21.01 -17.71
C ALA A 72 -12.11 19.61 -17.56
N LEU A 73 -13.21 19.34 -18.26
CA LEU A 73 -14.01 18.13 -18.09
C LEU A 73 -14.06 17.34 -19.40
N PHE A 74 -13.89 16.02 -19.31
CA PHE A 74 -13.89 15.11 -20.45
C PHE A 74 -14.74 13.87 -20.17
N ASN A 75 -15.57 13.51 -21.14
CA ASN A 75 -16.38 12.29 -21.13
C ASN A 75 -15.61 11.17 -21.83
N VAL A 76 -15.45 10.04 -21.13
CA VAL A 76 -14.98 8.78 -21.71
C VAL A 76 -15.99 7.69 -21.33
N PRO A 77 -16.86 7.26 -22.25
CA PRO A 77 -17.82 6.19 -21.99
C PRO A 77 -17.13 4.89 -21.54
N ASN A 78 -17.77 4.14 -20.64
CA ASN A 78 -17.25 2.89 -20.07
C ASN A 78 -15.93 3.04 -19.28
N LEU A 79 -15.56 4.26 -18.88
CA LEU A 79 -14.43 4.47 -17.98
C LEU A 79 -14.67 3.73 -16.66
N HIS A 80 -13.72 2.89 -16.26
CA HIS A 80 -13.74 2.21 -14.96
C HIS A 80 -12.51 2.49 -14.08
N ALA A 81 -11.67 3.45 -14.48
CA ALA A 81 -10.53 3.90 -13.69
C ALA A 81 -10.98 4.67 -12.44
N LYS A 82 -10.19 4.61 -11.36
CA LYS A 82 -10.25 5.56 -10.24
C LYS A 82 -8.83 5.96 -9.87
N VAL A 83 -8.32 6.92 -10.62
CA VAL A 83 -6.95 7.44 -10.56
C VAL A 83 -7.03 8.93 -10.28
N LEU A 84 -6.24 9.39 -9.32
CA LEU A 84 -6.21 10.79 -8.91
C LEU A 84 -4.75 11.22 -8.69
N VAL A 85 -4.39 12.38 -9.22
CA VAL A 85 -3.13 13.06 -8.94
C VAL A 85 -3.42 14.36 -8.20
N LEU A 86 -2.80 14.53 -7.04
CA LEU A 86 -2.92 15.67 -6.14
C LEU A 86 -1.52 16.22 -5.87
N ASP A 87 -1.12 17.22 -6.65
CA ASP A 87 0.23 17.80 -6.65
C ASP A 87 1.36 16.74 -6.70
N ASP A 88 1.91 16.38 -5.54
CA ASP A 88 3.07 15.52 -5.32
C ASP A 88 2.71 14.07 -4.96
N CYS A 89 1.45 13.68 -5.11
CA CYS A 89 1.03 12.32 -4.84
C CYS A 89 -0.06 11.83 -5.79
N THR A 90 -0.12 10.51 -5.95
CA THR A 90 -1.14 9.82 -6.74
C THR A 90 -1.88 8.81 -5.87
N VAL A 91 -3.17 8.62 -6.15
CA VAL A 91 -4.08 7.68 -5.50
C VAL A 91 -4.72 6.82 -6.58
N ILE A 92 -4.61 5.50 -6.45
CA ILE A 92 -5.13 4.54 -7.43
C ILE A 92 -5.86 3.44 -6.67
N GLY A 93 -7.10 3.12 -7.03
CA GLY A 93 -7.79 1.97 -6.45
C GLY A 93 -9.24 1.82 -6.85
N SER A 94 -10.08 1.41 -5.90
CA SER A 94 -11.50 1.08 -6.13
C SER A 94 -12.46 2.26 -5.93
N ALA A 95 -12.04 3.30 -5.20
CA ALA A 95 -12.93 4.35 -4.70
C ALA A 95 -13.38 5.38 -5.76
N ASN A 96 -14.69 5.51 -5.95
CA ASN A 96 -15.32 6.56 -6.74
C ASN A 96 -15.67 7.78 -5.87
N ALA A 97 -15.68 9.00 -6.42
CA ALA A 97 -16.04 10.22 -5.68
C ALA A 97 -17.57 10.30 -5.43
N SER A 98 -18.04 9.48 -4.49
CA SER A 98 -19.45 9.26 -4.18
C SER A 98 -19.66 8.97 -2.70
N LEU A 99 -20.85 9.30 -2.18
CA LEU A 99 -21.21 8.98 -0.79
C LEU A 99 -21.16 7.48 -0.48
N ARG A 100 -21.50 6.63 -1.45
CA ARG A 100 -21.42 5.17 -1.27
C ARG A 100 -19.98 4.69 -1.10
N SER A 101 -19.03 5.27 -1.82
CA SER A 101 -17.62 4.91 -1.62
C SER A 101 -17.11 5.33 -0.24
N SER A 102 -17.58 6.46 0.29
CA SER A 102 -17.17 6.93 1.63
C SER A 102 -17.89 6.26 2.78
N HIS A 103 -19.13 5.83 2.60
CA HIS A 103 -19.98 5.37 3.69
C HIS A 103 -20.48 3.95 3.53
N TYR A 104 -20.37 3.34 2.35
CA TYR A 104 -20.96 2.04 2.03
C TYR A 104 -19.98 0.91 1.64
N TYR A 105 -18.92 1.23 0.91
CA TYR A 105 -18.02 0.20 0.39
C TYR A 105 -16.77 0.04 1.27
N VAL A 106 -16.25 -1.19 1.35
CA VAL A 106 -14.88 -1.44 1.80
C VAL A 106 -13.98 -1.16 0.62
N GLU A 107 -13.35 0.01 0.62
CA GLU A 107 -12.49 0.46 -0.46
C GLU A 107 -11.03 0.07 -0.19
N ALA A 108 -10.26 -0.04 -1.27
CA ALA A 108 -8.82 -0.20 -1.21
C ALA A 108 -8.16 0.68 -2.28
N SER A 109 -7.24 1.54 -1.86
CA SER A 109 -6.42 2.36 -2.76
C SER A 109 -4.99 2.40 -2.31
N VAL A 110 -4.07 2.43 -3.27
CA VAL A 110 -2.67 2.76 -3.02
C VAL A 110 -2.50 4.26 -3.14
N ILE A 111 -1.88 4.89 -2.14
CA ILE A 111 -1.35 6.25 -2.24
C ILE A 111 0.18 6.20 -2.36
N SER A 112 0.73 7.00 -3.26
CA SER A 112 2.16 7.05 -3.51
C SER A 112 2.64 8.46 -3.80
N ASP A 113 3.83 8.80 -3.32
CA ASP A 113 4.58 10.01 -3.68
C ASP A 113 5.75 9.71 -4.64
N ARG A 114 5.82 8.49 -5.19
CA ARG A 114 6.91 8.12 -6.11
C ARG A 114 6.76 8.85 -7.45
N PRO A 115 7.79 9.59 -7.91
CA PRO A 115 7.71 10.37 -9.15
C PRO A 115 7.32 9.56 -10.38
N GLU A 116 7.78 8.31 -10.49
CA GLU A 116 7.49 7.48 -11.67
C GLU A 116 6.00 7.11 -11.73
N LEU A 117 5.38 6.80 -10.58
CA LEU A 117 3.96 6.45 -10.54
C LEU A 117 3.07 7.69 -10.74
N ILE A 118 3.50 8.85 -10.24
CA ILE A 118 2.82 10.13 -10.51
C ILE A 118 2.87 10.44 -12.01
N GLY A 119 4.04 10.33 -12.64
CA GLY A 119 4.21 10.56 -14.08
C GLY A 119 3.35 9.63 -14.93
N GLN A 120 3.29 8.34 -14.58
CA GLN A 120 2.42 7.37 -15.26
C GLN A 120 0.93 7.70 -15.10
N ALA A 121 0.50 8.07 -13.88
CA ALA A 121 -0.89 8.47 -13.63
C ALA A 121 -1.28 9.75 -14.39
N GLU A 122 -0.40 10.75 -14.40
CA GLU A 122 -0.53 11.99 -15.18
C GLU A 122 -0.65 11.69 -16.68
N GLN A 123 0.20 10.81 -17.22
CA GLN A 123 0.14 10.40 -18.61
C GLN A 123 -1.17 9.68 -18.94
N LEU A 124 -1.62 8.74 -18.12
CA LEU A 124 -2.88 8.04 -18.31
C LEU A 124 -4.06 9.03 -18.36
N ILE A 125 -4.16 9.94 -17.40
CA ILE A 125 -5.23 10.95 -17.36
C ILE A 125 -5.16 11.85 -18.59
N GLY A 126 -3.97 12.31 -18.97
CA GLY A 126 -3.75 13.14 -20.14
C GLY A 126 -4.17 12.44 -21.45
N SER A 127 -3.80 11.17 -21.61
CA SER A 127 -4.19 10.37 -22.78
C SER A 127 -5.70 10.15 -22.84
N LEU A 128 -6.35 9.85 -21.71
CA LEU A 128 -7.80 9.70 -21.65
C LEU A 128 -8.52 11.01 -21.98
N ALA A 129 -8.07 12.14 -21.43
CA ALA A 129 -8.61 13.46 -21.73
C ALA A 129 -8.46 13.83 -23.21
N ALA A 130 -7.30 13.53 -23.82
CA ALA A 130 -7.06 13.80 -25.24
C ALA A 130 -7.95 12.97 -26.17
N SER A 131 -8.39 11.78 -25.74
CA SER A 131 -9.29 10.91 -26.50
C SER A 131 -10.78 11.11 -26.21
N GLY A 132 -11.11 11.82 -25.12
CA GLY A 132 -12.48 11.96 -24.63
C GLY A 132 -13.19 13.18 -25.23
N ASP A 133 -14.53 13.15 -25.17
CA ASP A 133 -15.34 14.29 -25.60
C ASP A 133 -15.28 15.40 -24.56
N VAL A 134 -15.13 16.65 -24.99
CA VAL A 134 -15.16 17.79 -24.07
C VAL A 134 -16.57 17.92 -23.47
N ILE A 135 -16.64 18.06 -22.14
CA ILE A 135 -17.88 18.36 -21.43
C ILE A 135 -17.95 19.87 -21.27
N ASP A 136 -18.65 20.53 -22.20
CA ASP A 136 -18.92 21.96 -22.19
C ASP A 136 -20.36 22.28 -21.75
N SER A 137 -20.76 23.55 -21.87
CA SER A 137 -22.10 24.00 -21.49
C SER A 137 -23.22 23.33 -22.30
N GLU A 138 -22.97 22.98 -23.56
CA GLU A 138 -23.95 22.29 -24.41
C GLU A 138 -24.10 20.83 -23.95
N PHE A 139 -22.98 20.14 -23.70
CA PHE A 139 -22.98 18.79 -23.14
C PHE A 139 -23.75 18.75 -21.81
N ILE A 140 -23.49 19.69 -20.90
CA ILE A 140 -24.19 19.81 -19.61
C ILE A 140 -25.69 20.03 -19.81
N ALA A 141 -26.08 20.94 -20.71
CA ALA A 141 -27.50 21.22 -20.99
C ALA A 141 -28.23 19.99 -21.56
N ARG A 142 -27.53 19.14 -22.32
CA ARG A 142 -28.05 17.88 -22.84
C ARG A 142 -28.23 16.85 -21.73
N ILE A 143 -27.20 16.56 -20.93
CA ILE A 143 -27.27 15.50 -19.91
C ILE A 143 -28.21 15.85 -18.75
N ARG A 144 -28.43 17.13 -18.45
CA ARG A 144 -29.41 17.57 -17.44
C ARG A 144 -30.85 17.20 -17.78
N LYS A 145 -31.16 16.96 -19.06
CA LYS A 145 -32.49 16.55 -19.51
C LYS A 145 -32.73 15.05 -19.36
N ILE A 146 -31.68 14.27 -19.08
CA ILE A 146 -31.79 12.81 -18.94
C ILE A 146 -32.43 12.51 -17.58
N PRO A 147 -33.57 11.80 -17.54
CA PRO A 147 -34.21 11.42 -16.29
C PRO A 147 -33.34 10.42 -15.54
N VAL A 148 -33.11 10.68 -14.25
CA VAL A 148 -32.36 9.78 -13.37
C VAL A 148 -33.31 8.76 -12.75
N VAL A 149 -33.11 7.48 -13.08
CA VAL A 149 -33.86 6.36 -12.53
C VAL A 149 -32.98 5.64 -11.52
N ILE A 150 -33.18 5.96 -10.24
CA ILE A 150 -32.44 5.30 -9.15
C ILE A 150 -33.19 4.03 -8.78
N SER A 151 -32.56 2.86 -8.95
CA SER A 151 -33.17 1.59 -8.52
C SER A 151 -33.47 1.61 -7.01
N PRO A 152 -34.69 1.22 -6.60
CA PRO A 152 -35.12 1.22 -5.20
C PRO A 152 -34.32 0.23 -4.32
N ASP A 153 -33.73 -0.81 -4.92
CA ASP A 153 -32.86 -1.79 -4.24
C ASP A 153 -31.43 -1.28 -3.99
N SER A 154 -31.17 -0.01 -4.28
CA SER A 154 -29.92 0.61 -3.88
C SER A 154 -29.79 0.60 -2.36
N PRO A 155 -28.71 0.06 -1.79
CA PRO A 155 -28.54 0.05 -0.35
C PRO A 155 -28.65 1.47 0.18
N SER A 156 -29.55 1.67 1.15
CA SER A 156 -29.79 2.98 1.72
C SER A 156 -28.51 3.51 2.35
N ILE A 157 -28.26 4.82 2.27
CA ILE A 157 -27.12 5.48 2.97
C ILE A 157 -27.20 5.23 4.49
N ARG A 158 -28.38 4.85 5.01
CA ARG A 158 -28.63 4.50 6.42
C ARG A 158 -28.31 3.04 6.77
N ALA A 159 -27.93 2.20 5.80
CA ALA A 159 -27.71 0.78 6.02
C ALA A 159 -26.29 0.51 6.57
N GLY A 160 -26.16 0.53 7.90
CA GLY A 160 -25.10 -0.11 8.69
C GLY A 160 -23.69 0.45 8.52
N SER A 161 -22.97 0.71 9.62
CA SER A 161 -21.52 0.94 9.55
C SER A 161 -20.85 -0.30 8.97
N HIS A 162 -20.21 -0.17 7.81
CA HIS A 162 -19.38 -1.22 7.21
C HIS A 162 -18.28 -1.65 8.17
N PRO A 163 -17.77 -2.89 8.02
CA PRO A 163 -16.57 -3.30 8.74
C PRO A 163 -15.43 -2.35 8.38
N LYS A 164 -15.02 -1.54 9.36
CA LYS A 164 -13.82 -0.70 9.23
C LYS A 164 -12.62 -1.62 9.26
N VAL A 165 -12.06 -1.91 8.09
CA VAL A 165 -10.80 -2.67 7.98
C VAL A 165 -9.68 -1.76 8.45
N GLN A 166 -9.28 -1.92 9.71
CA GLN A 166 -8.18 -1.16 10.28
C GLN A 166 -6.85 -1.78 9.86
N MET A 167 -6.10 -1.06 9.04
CA MET A 167 -4.77 -1.47 8.61
C MET A 167 -3.74 -0.93 9.61
N SER A 168 -2.86 -1.80 10.10
CA SER A 168 -1.67 -1.37 10.82
C SER A 168 -0.48 -1.30 9.87
N GLU A 169 0.32 -0.24 9.97
CA GLU A 169 1.54 -0.13 9.17
C GLU A 169 2.56 -1.22 9.57
N PRO A 170 3.07 -2.00 8.60
CA PRO A 170 4.09 -2.99 8.88
C PRO A 170 5.38 -2.30 9.33
N LYS A 171 6.02 -2.84 10.34
CA LYS A 171 7.35 -2.39 10.79
C LYS A 171 8.40 -3.17 10.04
N CYS A 172 9.51 -2.49 9.70
CA CYS A 172 10.71 -3.17 9.22
C CYS A 172 11.76 -3.23 10.33
N TRP A 173 12.33 -4.42 10.53
CA TRP A 173 13.31 -4.71 11.57
C TRP A 173 14.62 -5.18 10.95
N LEU A 174 15.73 -4.56 11.35
CA LEU A 174 17.05 -5.16 11.21
C LEU A 174 17.32 -5.96 12.48
N ILE A 175 17.46 -7.28 12.34
CA ILE A 175 17.71 -8.18 13.47
C ILE A 175 19.00 -8.96 13.28
N SER A 176 19.52 -9.49 14.39
CA SER A 176 20.72 -10.30 14.41
C SER A 176 20.48 -11.64 15.08
N THR A 177 20.50 -12.72 14.30
CA THR A 177 20.32 -14.09 14.76
C THR A 177 21.67 -14.80 14.90
N ARG A 178 21.64 -16.00 15.48
CA ARG A 178 22.81 -16.84 15.77
C ARG A 178 22.55 -18.26 15.27
N GLU A 179 23.46 -18.80 14.47
CA GLU A 179 23.39 -20.16 13.95
C GLU A 179 23.78 -21.20 15.01
N ASP A 180 24.67 -20.85 15.94
CA ASP A 180 25.08 -21.71 17.06
C ASP A 180 24.04 -21.79 18.20
N ALA A 181 22.95 -21.01 18.12
CA ALA A 181 21.95 -20.96 19.15
C ALA A 181 20.92 -22.09 18.99
N ARG A 182 20.93 -23.04 19.92
CA ARG A 182 19.95 -24.14 19.96
C ARG A 182 18.60 -23.63 20.41
N TYR A 183 17.56 -23.95 19.65
CA TYR A 183 16.17 -23.71 20.05
C TYR A 183 15.86 -24.50 21.34
N PRO A 184 15.25 -23.87 22.37
CA PRO A 184 15.02 -24.52 23.66
C PRO A 184 13.77 -25.43 23.70
N GLY A 185 12.94 -25.43 22.66
CA GLY A 185 11.73 -26.26 22.58
C GLY A 185 11.84 -27.43 21.61
N ALA A 186 10.70 -27.99 21.21
CA ALA A 186 10.63 -29.10 20.26
C ALA A 186 10.80 -28.60 18.81
N ILE A 187 11.89 -28.99 18.13
CA ILE A 187 12.16 -28.60 16.73
C ILE A 187 11.04 -29.09 15.81
N ASP A 188 10.61 -30.34 15.95
CA ASP A 188 9.54 -30.93 15.14
C ASP A 188 8.24 -30.12 15.20
N ALA A 189 7.91 -29.52 16.35
CA ALA A 189 6.72 -28.68 16.49
C ALA A 189 6.85 -27.39 15.66
N VAL A 190 8.04 -26.80 15.60
CA VAL A 190 8.33 -25.60 14.81
C VAL A 190 8.36 -25.93 13.32
N GLU A 191 8.97 -27.05 12.94
CA GLU A 191 9.01 -27.50 11.54
C GLU A 191 7.61 -27.84 11.02
N ASN A 192 6.77 -28.50 11.80
CA ASN A 192 5.37 -28.73 11.45
C ASN A 192 4.60 -27.41 11.25
N ALA A 193 4.79 -26.43 12.15
CA ALA A 193 4.18 -25.11 12.01
C ALA A 193 4.71 -24.36 10.77
N MET A 194 5.99 -24.49 10.45
CA MET A 194 6.59 -23.94 9.23
C MET A 194 5.96 -24.55 7.97
N ASP A 195 5.80 -25.87 7.94
CA ASP A 195 5.20 -26.61 6.83
C ASP A 195 3.73 -26.23 6.62
N GLU A 196 2.97 -26.04 7.69
CA GLU A 196 1.60 -25.51 7.62
C GLU A 196 1.56 -24.11 7.00
N VAL A 197 2.51 -23.24 7.36
CA VAL A 197 2.64 -21.91 6.76
C VAL A 197 2.99 -22.03 5.28
N GLN A 198 3.94 -22.88 4.89
CA GLN A 198 4.33 -23.10 3.50
C GLN A 198 3.16 -23.64 2.67
N LYS A 199 2.42 -24.62 3.19
CA LYS A 199 1.20 -25.16 2.55
C LYS A 199 0.14 -24.09 2.35
N ARG A 200 -0.06 -23.20 3.34
CA ARG A 200 -1.04 -22.13 3.27
C ARG A 200 -0.71 -21.07 2.23
N ILE A 201 0.56 -20.67 2.11
CA ILE A 201 0.97 -19.64 1.14
C ILE A 201 1.17 -20.21 -0.27
N GLY A 202 1.39 -21.51 -0.40
CA GLY A 202 1.68 -22.18 -1.67
C GLY A 202 3.16 -22.13 -2.07
N PRO A 203 3.59 -22.98 -3.03
CA PRO A 203 5.00 -23.11 -3.40
C PRO A 203 5.55 -21.87 -4.13
N ASP A 204 4.72 -21.11 -4.84
CA ASP A 204 5.16 -19.98 -5.68
C ASP A 204 5.29 -18.66 -4.91
N ALA A 205 4.79 -18.62 -3.66
CA ALA A 205 4.81 -17.41 -2.83
C ALA A 205 6.18 -17.13 -2.20
N GLY A 206 7.13 -18.06 -2.35
CA GLY A 206 8.45 -18.01 -1.73
C GLY A 206 8.72 -19.20 -0.80
N ILE A 207 9.84 -19.12 -0.10
CA ILE A 207 10.31 -20.14 0.85
C ILE A 207 10.08 -19.63 2.27
N VAL A 208 9.43 -20.45 3.10
CA VAL A 208 9.32 -20.18 4.53
C VAL A 208 10.61 -20.60 5.21
N SER A 209 11.20 -19.65 5.95
CA SER A 209 12.32 -19.89 6.86
C SER A 209 11.89 -19.50 8.27
N TRP A 210 12.60 -19.97 9.29
CA TRP A 210 12.30 -19.58 10.66
C TRP A 210 13.55 -19.21 11.46
N PHE A 211 13.33 -18.39 12.48
CA PHE A 211 14.28 -18.14 13.55
C PHE A 211 13.49 -17.96 14.85
N TRP A 212 14.19 -18.00 15.99
CA TRP A 212 13.56 -17.85 17.29
C TRP A 212 14.17 -16.71 18.09
N TRP A 213 13.39 -16.18 19.04
CA TRP A 213 13.81 -15.09 19.90
C TRP A 213 13.23 -15.26 21.30
N GLY A 214 14.08 -15.08 22.32
CA GLY A 214 13.69 -15.07 23.72
C GLY A 214 13.80 -13.70 24.38
N GLY A 215 13.12 -13.53 25.52
CA GLY A 215 13.20 -12.35 26.36
C GLY A 215 12.39 -11.15 25.87
N ASN A 216 12.53 -10.03 26.59
CA ASN A 216 11.64 -8.86 26.49
C ASN A 216 12.21 -7.73 25.62
N ALA A 217 13.06 -8.05 24.64
CA ALA A 217 13.58 -7.04 23.73
C ALA A 217 12.44 -6.40 22.90
N PRO A 218 12.63 -5.18 22.34
CA PRO A 218 11.58 -4.51 21.57
C PRO A 218 11.05 -5.29 20.36
N PHE A 219 11.92 -6.08 19.70
CA PHE A 219 11.52 -6.91 18.56
C PHE A 219 10.51 -8.01 18.96
N PRO A 220 10.85 -9.01 19.81
CA PRO A 220 9.94 -10.12 20.11
C PRO A 220 8.65 -9.73 20.84
N SER A 221 8.65 -8.57 21.51
CA SER A 221 7.49 -8.04 22.24
C SER A 221 6.53 -7.26 21.34
N THR A 222 6.99 -6.71 20.21
CA THR A 222 6.17 -5.80 19.39
C THR A 222 6.07 -6.15 17.91
N ALA A 223 6.84 -7.12 17.42
CA ALA A 223 6.74 -7.65 16.08
C ALA A 223 5.39 -8.36 15.87
N ARG A 224 4.85 -8.29 14.65
CA ARG A 224 3.53 -8.83 14.29
C ARG A 224 3.59 -9.53 12.93
N VAL A 225 2.59 -10.36 12.64
CA VAL A 225 2.36 -10.85 11.28
C VAL A 225 2.21 -9.65 10.33
N GLY A 226 2.87 -9.72 9.18
CA GLY A 226 2.95 -8.65 8.19
C GLY A 226 4.17 -7.73 8.35
N ASP A 227 4.84 -7.71 9.52
CA ASP A 227 6.12 -7.00 9.67
C ASP A 227 7.19 -7.62 8.76
N VAL A 228 8.20 -6.82 8.45
CA VAL A 228 9.31 -7.18 7.56
C VAL A 228 10.61 -7.27 8.35
N VAL A 229 11.46 -8.22 7.99
CA VAL A 229 12.73 -8.51 8.65
C VAL A 229 13.86 -8.54 7.64
N VAL A 230 14.91 -7.77 7.91
CA VAL A 230 16.25 -7.90 7.34
C VAL A 230 17.09 -8.63 8.40
N GLN A 231 17.59 -9.82 8.07
CA GLN A 231 18.22 -10.70 9.04
C GLN A 231 19.74 -10.74 8.84
N CYS A 232 20.50 -10.32 9.85
CA CYS A 232 21.92 -10.64 9.97
C CYS A 232 22.06 -12.02 10.62
N SER A 233 22.51 -13.02 9.86
CA SER A 233 22.88 -14.33 10.42
C SER A 233 24.34 -14.33 10.82
N ARG A 234 24.60 -14.79 12.05
CA ARG A 234 25.94 -14.87 12.61
C ARG A 234 26.26 -16.32 12.97
N PRO A 235 27.45 -16.82 12.60
CA PRO A 235 27.84 -18.17 12.96
C PRO A 235 27.89 -18.40 14.48
N ARG A 236 28.33 -17.39 15.26
CA ARG A 236 28.52 -17.48 16.72
C ARG A 236 28.24 -16.17 17.43
N ASN A 237 28.03 -16.21 18.74
CA ASN A 237 27.76 -15.01 19.55
C ASN A 237 28.90 -13.98 19.53
N LYS A 238 30.10 -14.44 19.93
CA LYS A 238 31.33 -13.65 19.97
C LYS A 238 32.16 -14.02 18.76
N MET A 239 32.54 -13.03 17.99
CA MET A 239 33.30 -13.19 16.76
C MET A 239 34.46 -12.20 16.74
N SER A 240 35.63 -12.68 16.32
CA SER A 240 36.81 -11.83 16.07
C SER A 240 36.72 -11.09 14.73
N SER A 241 35.82 -11.49 13.83
CA SER A 241 35.66 -10.90 12.50
C SER A 241 34.22 -11.02 12.00
N SER A 242 33.74 -10.03 11.24
CA SER A 242 32.41 -10.05 10.60
C SER A 242 32.38 -10.77 9.25
N ARG A 243 33.49 -11.39 8.81
CA ARG A 243 33.58 -12.04 7.48
C ARG A 243 32.56 -13.16 7.28
N GLY A 244 32.19 -13.87 8.35
CA GLY A 244 31.18 -14.93 8.32
C GLY A 244 29.74 -14.45 8.50
N VAL A 245 29.50 -13.14 8.60
CA VAL A 245 28.13 -12.62 8.77
C VAL A 245 27.51 -12.40 7.40
N LEU A 246 26.39 -13.07 7.19
CA LEU A 246 25.52 -12.85 6.05
C LEU A 246 24.33 -12.01 6.47
N VAL A 247 23.92 -11.11 5.59
CA VAL A 247 22.71 -10.31 5.76
C VAL A 247 21.76 -10.66 4.63
N TYR A 248 20.59 -11.12 5.01
CA TYR A 248 19.54 -11.52 4.09
C TYR A 248 18.56 -10.36 3.89
N ARG A 249 18.12 -10.21 2.65
CA ARG A 249 17.11 -9.22 2.26
C ARG A 249 15.79 -9.43 3.00
N HIS A 250 14.91 -8.45 2.82
CA HIS A 250 13.56 -8.40 3.39
C HIS A 250 12.82 -9.73 3.25
N GLY A 251 12.44 -10.31 4.40
CA GLY A 251 11.46 -11.39 4.51
C GLY A 251 10.24 -10.91 5.31
N ARG A 252 9.05 -11.38 4.96
CA ARG A 252 7.80 -10.98 5.63
C ARG A 252 7.43 -12.01 6.70
N ILE A 253 7.15 -11.56 7.92
CA ILE A 253 6.64 -12.43 8.99
C ILE A 253 5.22 -12.87 8.62
N GLU A 254 5.04 -14.17 8.47
CA GLU A 254 3.78 -14.79 8.06
C GLU A 254 3.10 -15.52 9.22
N SER A 255 3.88 -15.97 10.20
CA SER A 255 3.37 -16.53 11.44
C SER A 255 4.33 -16.28 12.59
N ILE A 256 3.77 -16.11 13.78
CA ILE A 256 4.51 -16.07 15.05
C ILE A 256 3.93 -17.19 15.91
N PHE A 257 4.77 -18.16 16.26
CA PHE A 257 4.39 -19.31 17.06
C PHE A 257 5.10 -19.26 18.41
N GLN A 258 4.39 -19.64 19.47
CA GLN A 258 4.95 -19.81 20.79
C GLN A 258 4.48 -21.14 21.32
N GLU A 259 5.41 -22.07 21.46
CA GLU A 259 5.15 -23.40 21.99
C GLU A 259 4.64 -23.30 23.44
N PRO A 260 3.61 -24.06 23.84
CA PRO A 260 3.13 -24.08 25.22
C PRO A 260 4.26 -24.38 26.22
N GLY A 261 4.34 -23.58 27.28
CA GLY A 261 5.40 -23.70 28.29
C GLY A 261 6.75 -23.10 27.91
N GLN A 262 6.95 -22.68 26.66
CA GLN A 262 8.16 -21.98 26.24
C GLN A 262 8.02 -20.46 26.40
N THR A 263 9.11 -19.80 26.79
CA THR A 263 9.18 -18.33 26.88
C THR A 263 9.71 -17.68 25.61
N VAL A 264 10.06 -18.49 24.60
CA VAL A 264 10.58 -18.03 23.31
C VAL A 264 9.50 -18.08 22.24
N LYS A 265 9.63 -17.21 21.25
CA LYS A 265 8.76 -17.19 20.06
C LYS A 265 9.56 -17.60 18.84
N THR A 266 8.95 -18.34 17.94
CA THR A 266 9.46 -18.59 16.59
C THR A 266 8.73 -17.69 15.59
N PHE A 267 9.50 -17.19 14.62
CA PHE A 267 9.03 -16.28 13.59
C PHE A 267 9.21 -16.96 12.25
N HIS A 268 8.11 -17.30 11.59
CA HIS A 268 8.10 -17.89 10.26
C HIS A 268 8.05 -16.77 9.23
N CYS A 269 9.10 -16.65 8.44
CA CYS A 269 9.28 -15.58 7.47
C CYS A 269 9.29 -16.12 6.05
N VAL A 270 8.42 -15.57 5.20
CA VAL A 270 8.42 -15.81 3.77
C VAL A 270 9.52 -15.00 3.13
N ARG A 271 10.36 -15.67 2.35
CA ARG A 271 11.48 -15.08 1.63
C ARG A 271 11.40 -15.39 0.12
N PRO A 272 11.96 -14.54 -0.73
CA PRO A 272 12.16 -14.86 -2.15
C PRO A 272 12.89 -16.20 -2.33
N HIS A 273 12.64 -16.91 -3.43
CA HIS A 273 13.35 -18.17 -3.71
C HIS A 273 14.87 -18.00 -3.84
N ASP A 274 15.31 -16.82 -4.26
CA ASP A 274 16.72 -16.45 -4.47
C ASP A 274 17.39 -15.82 -3.20
N TRP A 275 16.75 -15.94 -2.04
CA TRP A 275 17.17 -15.20 -0.84
C TRP A 275 18.58 -15.54 -0.35
N GLU A 276 19.06 -16.76 -0.58
CA GLU A 276 20.42 -17.17 -0.24
C GLU A 276 21.46 -16.60 -1.22
N GLN A 277 21.14 -16.59 -2.52
CA GLN A 277 22.01 -16.07 -3.57
C GLN A 277 22.14 -14.55 -3.49
N THR A 278 21.07 -13.87 -3.07
CA THR A 278 21.03 -12.41 -2.87
C THR A 278 21.51 -11.98 -1.48
N ALA A 279 21.96 -12.92 -0.63
CA ALA A 279 22.54 -12.58 0.66
C ALA A 279 23.89 -11.85 0.48
N VAL A 280 24.11 -10.80 1.28
CA VAL A 280 25.34 -10.00 1.21
C VAL A 280 26.18 -10.17 2.47
N LYS A 281 27.49 -10.00 2.35
CA LYS A 281 28.38 -9.96 3.52
C LYS A 281 28.13 -8.69 4.33
N TRP A 282 28.39 -8.75 5.64
CA TRP A 282 28.22 -7.59 6.53
C TRP A 282 28.90 -6.30 6.05
N VAL A 283 30.10 -6.40 5.49
CA VAL A 283 30.84 -5.23 4.99
C VAL A 283 30.09 -4.54 3.84
N ASP A 284 29.51 -5.33 2.94
CA ASP A 284 28.73 -4.82 1.82
C ASP A 284 27.38 -4.28 2.30
N PHE A 285 26.72 -4.99 3.22
CA PHE A 285 25.51 -4.49 3.88
C PHE A 285 25.74 -3.15 4.58
N ALA A 286 26.84 -2.96 5.31
CA ALA A 286 27.13 -1.70 5.99
C ALA A 286 27.23 -0.52 5.00
N ARG A 287 27.75 -0.76 3.79
CA ARG A 287 27.75 0.24 2.71
C ARG A 287 26.35 0.49 2.17
N LEU A 288 25.55 -0.57 1.94
CA LEU A 288 24.15 -0.45 1.53
C LEU A 288 23.33 0.32 2.56
N ALA A 289 23.44 -0.03 3.84
CA ALA A 289 22.76 0.64 4.94
C ALA A 289 23.08 2.15 5.00
N LYS A 290 24.35 2.52 4.81
CA LYS A 290 24.76 3.93 4.73
C LYS A 290 24.12 4.64 3.53
N ARG A 291 24.13 4.00 2.35
CA ARG A 291 23.47 4.53 1.13
C ARG A 291 21.95 4.67 1.29
N ALA A 292 21.32 3.76 2.03
CA ALA A 292 19.90 3.80 2.38
C ALA A 292 19.56 4.82 3.48
N GLY A 293 20.52 5.64 3.93
CA GLY A 293 20.30 6.70 4.93
C GLY A 293 20.25 6.19 6.38
N ILE A 294 20.77 4.99 6.65
CA ILE A 294 20.93 4.50 8.03
C ILE A 294 22.25 5.07 8.58
N ALA A 295 22.19 6.32 9.05
CA ALA A 295 23.37 7.07 9.51
C ALA A 295 23.89 6.65 10.89
N ARG A 296 23.10 5.91 11.67
CA ARG A 296 23.52 5.43 13.00
C ARG A 296 24.60 4.36 12.86
N LYS A 297 25.50 4.29 13.84
CA LYS A 297 26.52 3.23 13.90
C LYS A 297 25.83 1.86 14.03
N LEU A 298 25.97 1.02 13.01
CA LEU A 298 25.50 -0.36 13.02
C LEU A 298 26.63 -1.31 13.40
N THR A 299 26.26 -2.39 14.08
CA THR A 299 27.12 -3.56 14.31
C THR A 299 26.40 -4.80 13.82
N TYR A 300 27.12 -5.89 13.57
CA TYR A 300 26.51 -7.16 13.17
C TYR A 300 25.53 -7.71 14.21
N ALA A 301 25.55 -7.20 15.44
CA ALA A 301 24.68 -7.56 16.55
C ALA A 301 23.49 -6.59 16.73
N SER A 302 23.34 -5.59 15.85
CA SER A 302 22.29 -4.57 15.97
C SER A 302 20.89 -5.17 15.80
N ASN A 303 19.98 -4.76 16.68
CA ASN A 303 18.56 -5.07 16.63
C ASN A 303 17.78 -3.77 16.70
N ILE A 304 17.31 -3.28 15.56
CA ILE A 304 16.69 -1.96 15.44
C ILE A 304 15.48 -1.98 14.52
N ARG A 305 14.56 -1.06 14.77
CA ARG A 305 13.51 -0.72 13.81
C ARG A 305 14.06 0.25 12.77
N LEU A 306 13.83 -0.05 11.49
CA LEU A 306 14.10 0.83 10.37
C LEU A 306 12.89 1.73 10.10
N THR A 307 13.13 2.96 9.65
CA THR A 307 12.03 3.80 9.13
C THR A 307 11.55 3.26 7.77
N GLU A 308 10.34 3.62 7.35
CA GLU A 308 9.81 3.25 6.03
C GLU A 308 10.78 3.67 4.92
N LYS A 309 11.28 4.92 4.98
CA LYS A 309 12.25 5.46 4.01
C LYS A 309 13.56 4.63 3.98
N GLN A 310 14.09 4.25 5.14
CA GLN A 310 15.30 3.43 5.22
C GLN A 310 15.07 2.03 4.65
N SER A 311 13.95 1.39 5.03
CA SER A 311 13.60 0.06 4.54
C SER A 311 13.38 0.03 3.03
N GLY A 312 12.64 1.01 2.49
CA GLY A 312 12.36 1.14 1.07
C GLY A 312 13.64 1.39 0.26
N ALA A 313 14.44 2.38 0.67
CA ALA A 313 15.72 2.65 0.00
C ALA A 313 16.65 1.43 0.03
N LEU A 314 16.70 0.70 1.16
CA LEU A 314 17.50 -0.52 1.29
C LEU A 314 17.00 -1.64 0.37
N PHE A 315 15.68 -1.78 0.21
CA PHE A 315 15.08 -2.76 -0.70
C PHE A 315 15.43 -2.45 -2.17
N GLU A 316 15.35 -1.18 -2.57
CA GLU A 316 15.62 -0.75 -3.95
C GLU A 316 17.08 -0.92 -4.38
N ILE A 317 18.03 -0.74 -3.47
CA ILE A 317 19.47 -0.86 -3.78
C ILE A 317 20.05 -2.25 -3.50
N TRP A 318 19.21 -3.20 -3.09
CA TRP A 318 19.66 -4.56 -2.79
C TRP A 318 20.10 -5.28 -4.07
N PRO A 319 21.22 -6.01 -4.08
CA PRO A 319 21.63 -6.79 -5.24
C PRO A 319 20.57 -7.83 -5.64
N THR A 320 20.22 -7.87 -6.93
CA THR A 320 19.40 -8.92 -7.55
C THR A 320 20.28 -9.98 -8.16
#